data_AF-A0A662K2D7-F1
#
_entry.id   AF-A0A662K2D7-F1
#
_cell.length_a   1.000
_cell.length_b   1.000
_cell.length_c   1.000
_cell.angle_alpha   90.00
_cell.angle_beta   90.00
_cell.angle_gamma   90.00
#
_symmetry.space_group_name_H-M   'P 1'
#
loop_
_entity.id
_entity.type
_entity.pdbx_description
1 polymer ?
#
loop_
_entity_poly.entity_id
_entity_poly.type
_entity_poly.pdbx_seq_one_letter_code
_entity_poly.pdbx_strand_id
1 'polypeptide(L)'
;IMDVVNTINEKTKHFEGMKVPVKVIVDPKTKKFEIKVGTPPASALILKELKAEKASGAPSTHKIGSLTIDQVVKIARMKYEGLLGKNLKSKVKEIIGTCVSMGVRVEGKDPREIQKEIEEGKYDFKFS
;
A
#
# COMPACT_ATOMS: atom_id res chain seq x y z
N ILE A 1 -18.12 -16.36 -17.75
CA ILE A 1 -16.84 -15.61 -17.84
C ILE A 1 -17.11 -14.11 -17.73
N MET A 2 -18.03 -13.55 -18.54
CA MET A 2 -18.44 -12.14 -18.43
C MET A 2 -19.00 -11.75 -17.06
N ASP A 3 -19.81 -12.61 -16.42
CA ASP A 3 -20.37 -12.30 -15.08
C ASP A 3 -19.27 -12.14 -14.01
N VAL A 4 -18.23 -12.96 -14.07
CA VAL A 4 -17.09 -12.89 -13.15
C VAL A 4 -16.29 -11.61 -13.39
N VAL A 5 -16.04 -11.26 -14.65
CA VAL A 5 -15.31 -10.04 -15.04
C VAL A 5 -16.10 -8.79 -14.64
N ASN A 6 -17.42 -8.76 -14.84
CA ASN A 6 -18.27 -7.64 -14.46
C ASN A 6 -18.32 -7.47 -12.94
N THR A 7 -18.50 -8.56 -12.19
CA THR A 7 -18.53 -8.52 -10.72
C THR A 7 -17.18 -8.08 -10.13
N ILE A 8 -16.07 -8.48 -10.77
CA ILE A 8 -14.73 -8.00 -10.41
C ILE A 8 -14.63 -6.50 -10.70
N ASN A 9 -14.99 -6.05 -11.90
CA ASN A 9 -14.90 -4.64 -12.27
C ASN A 9 -15.78 -3.75 -11.38
N GLU A 10 -16.98 -4.18 -11.00
CA GLU A 10 -17.84 -3.42 -10.08
C GLU A 10 -17.23 -3.29 -8.68
N LYS A 11 -16.69 -4.38 -8.13
CA LYS A 11 -16.00 -4.35 -6.83
C LYS A 11 -14.67 -3.59 -6.88
N THR A 12 -14.03 -3.55 -8.04
CA THR A 12 -12.69 -2.96 -8.23
C THR A 12 -12.75 -1.56 -8.83
N LYS A 13 -13.93 -1.03 -9.18
CA LYS A 13 -14.14 0.35 -9.71
C LYS A 13 -13.56 1.42 -8.78
N HIS A 14 -13.74 1.27 -7.47
CA HIS A 14 -13.14 2.17 -6.47
C HIS A 14 -11.60 2.09 -6.39
N PHE A 15 -11.03 1.05 -6.99
CA PHE A 15 -9.61 0.78 -7.11
C PHE A 15 -9.12 0.90 -8.56
N GLU A 16 -9.85 1.61 -9.45
CA GLU A 16 -9.38 1.87 -10.81
C GLU A 16 -7.95 2.44 -10.80
N GLY A 17 -7.08 1.83 -11.61
CA GLY A 17 -5.64 2.12 -11.64
C GLY A 17 -4.78 1.39 -10.60
N MET A 18 -5.36 0.61 -9.67
CA MET A 18 -4.62 -0.16 -8.66
C MET A 18 -4.58 -1.66 -8.97
N LYS A 19 -3.39 -2.25 -8.84
CA LYS A 19 -3.22 -3.71 -8.92
C LYS A 19 -3.65 -4.34 -7.59
N VAL A 20 -4.87 -4.87 -7.54
CA VAL A 20 -5.40 -5.59 -6.37
C VAL A 20 -5.44 -7.10 -6.67
N PRO A 21 -4.88 -7.95 -5.79
CA PRO A 21 -4.98 -9.40 -5.98
C PRO A 21 -6.43 -9.86 -5.73
N VAL A 22 -7.01 -10.55 -6.70
CA VAL A 22 -8.35 -11.14 -6.60
C VAL A 22 -8.22 -12.65 -6.57
N LYS A 23 -8.78 -13.29 -5.54
CA LYS A 23 -8.95 -14.74 -5.50
C LYS A 23 -10.34 -15.10 -5.98
N VAL A 24 -10.41 -15.87 -7.04
CA VAL A 24 -11.66 -16.45 -7.55
C VAL A 24 -11.70 -17.91 -7.11
N ILE A 25 -12.61 -18.23 -6.20
CA ILE A 25 -12.88 -19.60 -5.79
C ILE A 25 -14.06 -20.07 -6.62
N VAL A 26 -13.83 -21.07 -7.48
CA VAL A 26 -14.88 -21.64 -8.34
C VAL A 26 -15.19 -23.03 -7.85
N ASP A 27 -16.45 -23.29 -7.52
CA ASP A 27 -16.93 -24.63 -7.22
C ASP A 27 -17.36 -25.33 -8.52
N PRO A 28 -16.62 -26.35 -8.98
CA PRO A 28 -16.89 -27.01 -10.27
C PRO A 28 -18.22 -27.78 -10.29
N LYS A 29 -18.79 -28.10 -9.13
CA LYS A 29 -20.04 -28.89 -9.01
C LYS A 29 -21.31 -28.05 -9.03
N THR A 30 -21.28 -26.85 -8.43
CA THR A 30 -22.46 -25.97 -8.31
C THR A 30 -22.41 -24.79 -9.28
N LYS A 31 -21.30 -24.63 -10.03
CA LYS A 31 -21.01 -23.44 -10.86
C LYS A 31 -21.08 -22.13 -10.07
N LYS A 32 -21.03 -22.17 -8.73
CA LYS A 32 -20.95 -20.99 -7.88
C LYS A 32 -19.51 -20.48 -7.86
N PHE A 33 -19.37 -19.17 -7.91
CA PHE A 33 -18.08 -18.49 -7.89
C PHE A 33 -18.08 -17.47 -6.75
N GLU A 34 -17.10 -17.60 -5.85
CA GLU A 34 -16.85 -16.66 -4.77
C GLU A 34 -15.65 -15.79 -5.13
N ILE A 35 -15.87 -14.48 -5.24
CA ILE A 35 -14.83 -13.52 -5.56
C ILE A 35 -14.41 -12.84 -4.25
N LYS A 36 -13.22 -13.21 -3.76
CA LYS A 36 -12.57 -12.56 -2.62
C LYS A 36 -11.51 -11.59 -3.13
N VAL A 37 -11.83 -10.31 -3.04
CA VAL A 37 -10.86 -9.24 -3.30
C VAL A 37 -9.94 -9.15 -2.08
N GLY A 38 -8.64 -9.34 -2.28
CA GLY A 38 -7.65 -9.23 -1.21
C GLY A 38 -7.39 -7.78 -0.83
N THR A 39 -6.68 -7.58 0.28
CA THR A 39 -6.22 -6.25 0.68
C THR A 39 -5.23 -5.70 -0.36
N PRO A 40 -5.37 -4.43 -0.80
CA PRO A 40 -4.46 -3.84 -1.76
C PRO A 40 -3.00 -3.86 -1.26
N PRO A 41 -2.02 -4.03 -2.16
CA PRO A 41 -0.61 -3.95 -1.80
C PRO A 41 -0.26 -2.53 -1.32
N ALA A 42 0.74 -2.43 -0.44
CA ALA A 42 1.15 -1.13 0.11
C ALA A 42 1.60 -0.17 -1.01
N SER A 43 2.25 -0.73 -2.04
CA SER A 43 2.67 -0.01 -3.23
C SER A 43 1.52 0.67 -3.97
N ALA A 44 0.35 0.02 -4.08
CA ALA A 44 -0.81 0.60 -4.75
C ALA A 44 -1.39 1.76 -3.95
N LEU A 45 -1.44 1.64 -2.62
CA LEU A 45 -1.91 2.72 -1.73
C LEU A 45 -0.95 3.93 -1.77
N ILE A 46 0.36 3.68 -1.82
CA ILE A 46 1.38 4.72 -1.96
C ILE A 46 1.24 5.46 -3.31
N LEU A 47 1.06 4.72 -4.41
CA LEU A 47 0.85 5.30 -5.74
C LEU A 47 -0.43 6.16 -5.81
N LYS A 48 -1.50 5.74 -5.14
CA LYS A 48 -2.75 6.50 -5.03
C LYS A 48 -2.55 7.85 -4.34
N GLU A 49 -1.88 7.84 -3.18
CA GLU A 49 -1.59 9.08 -2.44
C GLU A 49 -0.65 10.02 -3.23
N LEU A 50 0.27 9.45 -4.00
CA LEU A 50 1.16 10.21 -4.89
C LEU A 50 0.50 10.61 -6.22
N LYS A 51 -0.71 10.12 -6.52
CA LYS A 51 -1.38 10.23 -7.83
C LYS A 51 -0.46 9.86 -9.01
N ALA A 52 0.45 8.92 -8.79
CA ALA A 52 1.42 8.48 -9.79
C ALA A 52 1.03 7.09 -10.32
N GLU A 53 1.10 6.88 -11.64
CA GLU A 53 0.72 5.61 -12.26
C GLU A 53 1.86 4.59 -12.30
N LYS A 54 3.12 5.04 -12.17
CA LYS A 54 4.31 4.19 -12.23
C LYS A 54 5.19 4.37 -11.00
N ALA A 55 5.66 3.25 -10.46
CA ALA A 55 6.77 3.21 -9.52
C ALA A 55 8.07 3.64 -10.22
N SER A 56 9.10 4.09 -9.48
CA SER A 56 10.36 4.49 -10.08
C SER A 56 11.04 3.26 -10.67
N GLY A 57 11.40 3.34 -11.95
CA GLY A 57 12.23 2.31 -12.59
C GLY A 57 13.66 2.27 -12.03
N ALA A 58 14.10 3.36 -11.37
CA ALA A 58 15.40 3.45 -10.74
C ALA A 58 15.26 4.18 -9.39
N PRO A 59 14.93 3.47 -8.30
CA PRO A 59 14.61 4.08 -7.00
C PRO A 59 15.76 4.90 -6.40
N SER A 60 16.99 4.66 -6.84
CA SER A 60 18.18 5.40 -6.37
C SER A 60 18.42 6.72 -7.11
N THR A 61 17.97 6.85 -8.37
CA THR A 61 18.25 8.03 -9.23
C THR A 61 17.00 8.84 -9.53
N HIS A 62 15.85 8.20 -9.73
CA HIS A 62 14.58 8.87 -9.99
C HIS A 62 13.65 8.69 -8.80
N LYS A 63 13.30 9.80 -8.14
CA LYS A 63 12.30 9.78 -7.08
C LYS A 63 10.98 10.31 -7.61
N ILE A 64 9.90 9.55 -7.42
CA ILE A 64 8.58 9.81 -8.04
C ILE A 64 7.82 10.91 -7.30
N GLY A 65 8.16 11.15 -6.05
CA GLY A 65 7.48 12.14 -5.21
C GLY A 65 7.82 11.99 -3.74
N SER A 66 7.13 12.76 -2.92
CA SER A 66 7.25 12.75 -1.47
C SER A 66 5.90 12.54 -0.80
N LEU A 67 5.84 11.65 0.18
CA LEU A 67 4.71 11.48 1.09
C LEU A 67 4.97 12.20 2.42
N THR A 68 3.90 12.63 3.07
CA THR A 68 3.96 13.10 4.46
C THR A 68 3.85 11.93 5.43
N ILE A 69 4.35 12.10 6.66
CA ILE A 69 4.22 11.04 7.68
C ILE A 69 2.76 10.73 8.00
N ASP A 70 1.86 11.73 7.96
CA ASP A 70 0.43 11.51 8.18
C ASP A 70 -0.19 10.59 7.13
N GLN A 71 0.21 10.73 5.87
CA GLN A 71 -0.24 9.84 4.80
C GLN A 71 0.28 8.43 5.01
N VAL A 72 1.54 8.27 5.41
CA VAL A 72 2.11 6.95 5.71
C VAL A 72 1.36 6.30 6.89
N VAL A 73 1.04 7.07 7.94
CA VAL A 73 0.24 6.59 9.08
C VAL A 73 -1.17 6.18 8.64
N LYS A 74 -1.83 6.99 7.80
CA LYS A 74 -3.14 6.64 7.23
C LYS A 74 -3.07 5.34 6.43
N ILE A 75 -2.06 5.18 5.57
CA ILE A 75 -1.83 3.94 4.81
C ILE A 75 -1.60 2.75 5.75
N ALA A 76 -0.78 2.92 6.78
CA ALA A 76 -0.52 1.87 7.77
C ALA A 76 -1.78 1.47 8.55
N ARG A 77 -2.67 2.42 8.85
CA ARG A 77 -3.98 2.17 9.48
C ARG A 77 -4.95 1.49 8.52
N MET A 78 -5.03 1.93 7.26
CA MET A 78 -5.87 1.29 6.24
C MET A 78 -5.43 -0.16 5.97
N LYS A 79 -4.13 -0.42 6.00
CA LYS A 79 -3.55 -1.75 5.80
C LYS A 79 -3.29 -2.47 7.13
N TYR A 80 -3.88 -2.03 8.24
CA TYR A 80 -3.51 -2.54 9.57
C TYR A 80 -3.65 -4.06 9.68
N GLU A 81 -4.74 -4.63 9.14
CA GLU A 81 -4.99 -6.08 9.14
C GLU A 81 -4.04 -6.89 8.24
N GLY A 82 -3.45 -6.25 7.23
CA GLY A 82 -2.55 -6.88 6.26
C GLY A 82 -1.05 -6.69 6.55
N LEU A 83 -0.68 -6.05 7.67
CA LEU A 83 0.70 -5.79 8.08
C LEU A 83 1.07 -6.67 9.28
N LEU A 84 2.30 -7.14 9.33
CA LEU A 84 2.78 -8.07 10.38
C LEU A 84 3.26 -7.36 11.65
N GLY A 85 3.52 -6.05 11.57
CA GLY A 85 3.98 -5.25 12.69
C GLY A 85 3.05 -5.33 13.91
N LYS A 86 3.63 -5.58 15.08
CA LYS A 86 2.90 -5.65 16.37
C LYS A 86 2.37 -4.28 16.81
N ASN A 87 3.16 -3.24 16.58
CA ASN A 87 2.86 -1.86 16.96
C ASN A 87 2.62 -1.00 15.73
N LEU A 88 1.89 0.11 15.89
CA LEU A 88 1.64 1.07 14.82
C LEU A 88 2.96 1.61 14.22
N LYS A 89 3.96 1.86 15.08
CA LYS A 89 5.33 2.22 14.70
C LYS A 89 6.00 1.20 13.76
N SER A 90 5.90 -0.10 14.07
CA SER A 90 6.44 -1.17 13.24
C SER A 90 5.73 -1.26 11.89
N LYS A 91 4.40 -1.12 11.89
CA LYS A 91 3.59 -1.10 10.68
C LYS A 91 3.93 0.10 9.78
N VAL A 92 4.16 1.27 10.37
CA VAL A 92 4.62 2.46 9.65
C VAL A 92 6.00 2.23 9.04
N LYS A 93 6.95 1.63 9.79
CA LYS A 93 8.27 1.25 9.25
C LYS A 93 8.15 0.30 8.04
N GLU A 94 7.21 -0.67 8.04
CA GLU A 94 6.97 -1.54 6.87
C GLU A 94 6.53 -0.75 5.63
N ILE A 95 5.63 0.22 5.80
CA ILE A 95 5.20 1.09 4.69
C ILE A 95 6.37 1.95 4.18
N ILE A 96 7.18 2.52 5.08
CA ILE A 96 8.34 3.33 4.71
C ILE A 96 9.41 2.48 4.01
N GLY A 97 9.59 1.23 4.42
CA GLY A 97 10.43 0.26 3.72
C GLY A 97 9.98 0.05 2.28
N THR A 98 8.66 -0.03 2.05
CA THR A 98 8.09 -0.11 0.70
C THR A 98 8.39 1.16 -0.12
N CYS A 99 8.36 2.35 0.50
CA CYS A 99 8.73 3.61 -0.15
C CYS A 99 10.19 3.61 -0.64
N VAL A 100 11.12 2.95 0.06
CA VAL A 100 12.53 2.82 -0.38
C VAL A 100 12.61 2.11 -1.72
N SER A 101 11.98 0.94 -1.84
CA SER A 101 12.01 0.14 -3.07
C SER A 101 11.29 0.81 -4.24
N MET A 102 10.35 1.70 -3.94
CA MET A 102 9.61 2.46 -4.95
C MET A 102 10.28 3.79 -5.34
N GLY A 103 11.28 4.26 -4.60
CA GLY A 103 11.89 5.57 -4.85
C GLY A 103 10.98 6.73 -4.45
N VAL A 104 10.30 6.61 -3.32
CA VAL A 104 9.42 7.65 -2.76
C VAL A 104 10.09 8.29 -1.56
N ARG A 105 10.15 9.62 -1.48
CA ARG A 105 10.64 10.35 -0.30
C ARG A 105 9.55 10.42 0.77
N VAL A 106 9.96 10.60 2.02
CA VAL A 106 9.03 10.88 3.13
C VAL A 106 9.49 12.18 3.79
N GLU A 107 8.60 13.17 3.93
CA GLU A 107 8.93 14.52 4.45
C GLU A 107 10.12 15.17 3.71
N GLY A 108 10.23 14.92 2.40
CA GLY A 108 11.35 15.41 1.59
C GLY A 108 12.72 14.75 1.87
N LYS A 109 12.80 13.87 2.87
CA LYS A 109 14.02 13.14 3.24
C LYS A 109 14.06 11.74 2.65
N ASP A 110 15.23 11.11 2.76
CA ASP A 110 15.37 9.70 2.40
C ASP A 110 14.63 8.80 3.39
N PRO A 111 13.86 7.80 2.94
CA PRO A 111 13.04 6.98 3.84
C PRO A 111 13.88 6.19 4.85
N ARG A 112 15.16 5.95 4.54
CA ARG A 112 16.12 5.32 5.47
C ARG A 112 16.44 6.23 6.66
N GLU A 113 16.50 7.54 6.46
CA GLU A 113 16.71 8.50 7.54
C GLU A 113 15.46 8.61 8.39
N ILE A 114 14.29 8.69 7.77
CA ILE A 114 13.01 8.72 8.49
C ILE A 114 12.82 7.45 9.32
N GLN A 115 13.23 6.27 8.83
CA GLN A 115 13.19 5.04 9.62
C GLN A 115 14.03 5.13 10.90
N LYS A 116 15.21 5.77 10.83
CA LYS A 116 16.05 6.01 12.01
C LYS A 116 15.42 7.05 12.93
N GLU A 117 14.89 8.15 12.41
CA GLU A 117 14.21 9.18 13.20
C GLU A 117 12.98 8.62 13.93
N ILE A 118 12.24 7.71 13.29
CA ILE A 118 11.14 6.99 13.93
C ILE A 118 11.68 6.11 15.06
N GLU A 119 12.78 5.40 14.85
CA GLU A 119 13.41 4.56 15.87
C GLU A 119 13.91 5.36 17.07
N GLU A 120 14.50 6.53 16.81
CA GLU A 120 14.90 7.54 17.80
C GLU A 120 13.71 8.18 18.54
N GLY A 121 12.47 7.93 18.11
CA GLY A 121 11.26 8.40 18.78
C GLY A 121 10.80 9.81 18.38
N LYS A 122 11.43 10.44 17.37
CA LYS A 122 11.04 11.78 16.90
C LYS A 122 9.58 11.89 16.46
N TYR A 123 8.96 10.78 16.07
CA TYR A 123 7.57 10.74 15.57
C TYR A 123 6.63 9.93 16.47
N ASP A 124 7.04 9.55 17.68
CA ASP A 124 6.20 8.76 18.59
C ASP A 124 4.88 9.49 18.93
N PHE A 125 4.86 10.82 18.90
CA PHE A 125 3.65 11.63 19.06
C PHE A 125 2.57 11.37 17.99
N LYS A 126 2.93 10.87 16.81
CA LYS A 126 1.96 10.48 15.76
C LYS A 126 1.52 9.02 15.85
N PHE A 127 2.19 8.23 16.66
CA PHE A 127 1.91 6.80 16.86
C PHE A 127 1.22 6.51 18.21
N SER A 128 1.18 7.51 19.10
CA SER A 128 0.47 7.46 20.38
C SER A 128 -1.03 7.65 20.27
#